data_AF-A0A5C8BRJ3-F1
#
_entry.id   AF-A0A5C8BRJ3-F1
#
_cell.length_a   1.000
_cell.length_b   1.000
_cell.length_c   1.000
_cell.angle_alpha   90.00
_cell.angle_beta   90.00
_cell.angle_gamma   90.00
#
_symmetry.space_group_name_H-M   'P 1'
#
loop_
_entity.id
_entity.type
_entity.pdbx_description
1 polymer ?
#
loop_
_entity_poly.entity_id
_entity_poly.type
_entity_poly.pdbx_seq_one_letter_code
_entity_poly.pdbx_strand_id
1 'polypeptide(L)'
;MTIEITLLNPELIQTGLLINGKWINTNRDLFPVFNPATSEEICKISIATEDDLLSTVNSAQLAMKEWQKYTAKERGKIIKTWGELITINADDLAKILTLEQGKPLTEAKGEILYGASYFEWYAEEAKRIYGETIPANQPKQKITVQYEPVGVCAAITPWNFPNAMLARKIAPAIAAGCAMIAKPASQTPLSANALAYLGLKAGIPAGLLNVIHGHSGQIGEFFCSNPAIRKLTFTGSTEVGVWLYQNCANTMKKMSLELGGNAPLIVFEDADIDIAVEGIIKSKFRNSGQTCVCSNRIFIHNSIKNTVIEKLRIEIAKLKQLLKPGGKILLQTITISDDLFKSYAKQSDMIRTFIFPGGMLPSEKSLARELDKCGLKCSEIFRFGKDYATTLQIWLKQFKHKLELILQLGFDEEFARMWEFYLAACSAGFISERINVVQMEIVHA
;
A
#
# COMPACT_ATOMS: atom_id res chain seq x y z
N MET A 1 22.73 16.92 6.26
CA MET A 1 22.31 17.93 5.29
C MET A 1 20.81 18.07 5.44
N THR A 2 20.35 19.25 5.83
CA THR A 2 18.95 19.57 6.08
C THR A 2 18.33 19.98 4.74
N ILE A 3 17.18 19.40 4.39
CA ILE A 3 16.47 19.77 3.17
C ILE A 3 16.10 21.26 3.18
N GLU A 4 16.51 21.99 2.15
CA GLU A 4 15.94 23.29 1.78
C GLU A 4 14.63 23.08 0.99
N ILE A 5 13.56 22.64 1.67
CA ILE A 5 12.21 22.78 1.11
C ILE A 5 11.59 24.02 1.71
N THR A 6 11.24 24.95 0.84
CA THR A 6 10.42 26.11 1.22
C THR A 6 8.96 25.67 1.37
N LEU A 7 8.56 25.43 2.61
CA LEU A 7 7.16 25.30 3.03
C LEU A 7 6.64 26.66 3.50
N LEU A 8 5.37 26.95 3.22
CA LEU A 8 4.67 28.07 3.85
C LEU A 8 4.45 27.79 5.34
N ASN A 9 4.18 26.53 5.69
CA ASN A 9 4.06 26.04 7.06
C ASN A 9 5.20 25.06 7.40
N PRO A 10 6.34 25.55 7.95
CA PRO A 10 7.48 24.69 8.29
C PRO A 10 7.20 23.76 9.48
N GLU A 11 6.22 24.06 10.33
CA GLU A 11 5.88 23.23 11.49
C GLU A 11 5.27 21.86 11.09
N LEU A 12 4.91 21.66 9.82
CA LEU A 12 4.47 20.37 9.28
C LEU A 12 5.57 19.30 9.32
N ILE A 13 6.85 19.71 9.32
CA ILE A 13 7.97 18.78 9.41
C ILE A 13 8.18 18.39 10.87
N GLN A 14 7.82 17.15 11.18
CA GLN A 14 8.02 16.56 12.48
C GLN A 14 8.78 15.24 12.32
N THR A 15 9.87 15.07 13.06
CA THR A 15 10.76 13.90 12.96
C THR A 15 10.72 12.98 14.18
N GLY A 16 9.94 13.37 15.18
CA GLY A 16 9.77 12.64 16.43
C GLY A 16 8.73 11.54 16.42
N LEU A 17 8.62 10.90 17.58
CA LEU A 17 7.46 10.12 17.98
C LEU A 17 6.40 11.06 18.54
N LEU A 18 5.15 10.97 18.11
CA LEU A 18 4.04 11.65 18.76
C LEU A 18 3.47 10.75 19.87
N ILE A 19 3.74 11.10 21.13
CA ILE A 19 3.25 10.35 22.30
C ILE A 19 2.62 11.32 23.29
N ASN A 20 1.37 11.06 23.66
CA ASN A 20 0.60 11.87 24.59
C ASN A 20 0.60 13.38 24.24
N GLY A 21 0.42 13.70 22.96
CA GLY A 21 0.40 15.08 22.46
C GLY A 21 1.75 15.79 22.38
N LYS A 22 2.86 15.09 22.61
CA LYS A 22 4.23 15.65 22.54
C LYS A 22 5.08 14.94 21.50
N TRP A 23 5.92 15.71 20.81
CA TRP A 23 6.95 15.19 19.91
C TRP A 23 8.21 14.84 20.70
N ILE A 24 8.61 13.57 20.67
CA ILE A 24 9.76 13.04 21.42
C ILE A 24 10.87 12.68 20.46
N ASN A 25 12.02 13.38 20.59
CA ASN A 25 13.12 13.31 19.63
C ASN A 25 14.51 13.12 20.28
N THR A 26 14.63 13.31 21.60
CA THR A 26 15.92 13.36 22.33
C THR A 26 16.40 11.98 22.77
N ASN A 27 17.71 11.73 22.66
CA ASN A 27 18.37 10.47 23.06
C ASN A 27 17.72 9.22 22.43
N ARG A 28 17.49 9.27 21.12
CA ARG A 28 16.85 8.19 20.36
C ARG A 28 17.77 7.63 19.31
N ASP A 29 17.64 6.33 19.07
CA ASP A 29 18.07 5.73 17.82
C ASP A 29 17.25 6.32 16.67
N LEU A 30 17.87 6.45 15.52
CA LEU A 30 17.27 7.10 14.36
C LEU A 30 17.42 6.21 13.12
N PHE A 31 16.44 6.24 12.22
CA PHE A 31 16.62 5.74 10.85
C PHE A 31 16.53 6.88 9.82
N PRO A 32 17.30 6.81 8.74
CA PRO A 32 17.25 7.80 7.66
C PRO A 32 16.01 7.58 6.79
N VAL A 33 15.44 8.69 6.33
CA VAL A 33 14.42 8.74 5.26
C VAL A 33 15.13 9.27 4.01
N PHE A 34 14.87 8.68 2.85
CA PHE A 34 15.55 9.02 1.60
C PHE A 34 14.57 9.53 0.56
N ASN A 35 15.03 10.44 -0.29
CA ASN A 35 14.30 10.86 -1.48
C ASN A 35 14.49 9.77 -2.55
N PRO A 36 13.43 9.06 -2.99
CA PRO A 36 13.58 7.98 -3.95
C PRO A 36 13.97 8.45 -5.36
N ALA A 37 13.86 9.74 -5.67
CA ALA A 37 14.29 10.29 -6.95
C ALA A 37 15.80 10.56 -7.02
N THR A 38 16.43 10.90 -5.89
CA THR A 38 17.86 11.29 -5.83
C THR A 38 18.72 10.36 -4.97
N SER A 39 18.10 9.48 -4.18
CA SER A 39 18.72 8.66 -3.14
C SER A 39 19.38 9.46 -2.01
N GLU A 40 19.15 10.77 -1.93
CA GLU A 40 19.70 11.63 -0.88
C GLU A 40 18.90 11.49 0.41
N GLU A 41 19.58 11.59 1.56
CA GLU A 41 18.92 11.61 2.86
C GLU A 41 18.10 12.90 3.02
N ILE A 42 16.80 12.72 3.27
CA ILE A 42 15.84 13.77 3.59
C ILE A 42 16.05 14.24 5.03
N CYS A 43 15.92 13.30 5.96
CA CYS A 43 15.98 13.54 7.39
C CYS A 43 16.19 12.22 8.12
N LYS A 44 16.23 12.29 9.45
CA LYS A 44 16.24 11.12 10.33
C LYS A 44 15.03 11.16 11.25
N ILE A 45 14.46 9.99 11.53
CA ILE A 45 13.25 9.83 12.34
C ILE A 45 13.57 9.03 13.59
N SER A 46 13.03 9.47 14.73
CA SER A 46 13.21 8.80 16.01
C SER A 46 12.55 7.42 16.07
N ILE A 47 13.24 6.47 16.67
CA ILE A 47 12.77 5.10 16.90
C ILE A 47 12.22 4.97 18.33
N ALA A 48 11.06 4.32 18.45
CA ALA A 48 10.43 4.01 19.72
C ALA A 48 11.20 2.92 20.48
N THR A 49 11.39 3.14 21.78
CA THR A 49 11.83 2.09 22.72
C THR A 49 10.62 1.30 23.23
N GLU A 50 10.85 0.20 23.95
CA GLU A 50 9.77 -0.58 24.56
C GLU A 50 8.93 0.26 25.54
N ASP A 51 9.58 1.12 26.32
CA ASP A 51 8.89 2.06 27.23
C ASP A 51 7.96 3.03 26.48
N ASP A 52 8.38 3.48 25.29
CA ASP A 52 7.55 4.34 24.45
C ASP A 52 6.28 3.61 23.97
N LEU A 53 6.41 2.31 23.64
CA LEU A 53 5.28 1.47 23.23
C LEU A 53 4.26 1.34 24.36
N LEU A 54 4.73 1.07 25.58
CA LEU A 54 3.88 0.99 26.78
C LEU A 54 3.22 2.33 27.11
N SER A 55 3.99 3.42 27.09
CA SER A 55 3.51 4.79 27.33
C SER A 55 2.42 5.20 26.33
N THR A 56 2.59 4.81 25.07
CA THR A 56 1.64 5.09 23.99
C THR A 56 0.30 4.38 24.22
N VAL A 57 0.31 3.12 24.68
CA VAL A 57 -0.93 2.39 25.01
C VAL A 57 -1.61 3.00 26.24
N ASN A 58 -0.85 3.30 27.29
CA ASN A 58 -1.40 3.88 28.52
C ASN A 58 -2.07 5.24 28.26
N SER A 59 -1.40 6.12 27.52
CA SER A 59 -1.95 7.43 27.15
C SER A 59 -3.19 7.31 26.25
N ALA A 60 -3.19 6.37 25.30
CA ALA A 60 -4.35 6.09 24.46
C ALA A 60 -5.57 5.62 25.27
N GLN A 61 -5.39 4.74 26.25
CA GLN A 61 -6.48 4.28 27.10
C GLN A 61 -7.09 5.41 27.96
N LEU A 62 -6.24 6.27 28.54
CA LEU A 62 -6.69 7.40 29.35
C LEU A 62 -7.41 8.44 28.50
N ALA A 63 -6.82 8.85 27.37
CA ALA A 63 -7.41 9.83 26.47
C ALA A 63 -8.75 9.35 25.88
N MET A 64 -8.87 8.06 25.57
CA MET A 64 -10.11 7.48 25.04
C MET A 64 -11.26 7.60 26.03
N LYS A 65 -11.03 7.36 27.33
CA LYS A 65 -12.08 7.48 28.36
C LYS A 65 -12.66 8.89 28.42
N GLU A 66 -11.80 9.90 28.30
CA GLU A 66 -12.27 11.29 28.23
C GLU A 66 -12.95 11.59 26.89
N TRP A 67 -12.41 11.11 25.78
CA TRP A 67 -12.99 11.30 24.45
C TRP A 67 -14.38 10.71 24.28
N GLN A 68 -14.68 9.60 24.96
CA GLN A 68 -16.00 8.98 24.96
C GLN A 68 -17.08 9.83 25.65
N LYS A 69 -16.68 10.80 26.50
CA LYS A 69 -17.60 11.77 27.10
C LYS A 69 -18.03 12.87 26.12
N TYR A 70 -17.28 13.08 25.04
CA TYR A 70 -17.63 14.04 24.01
C TYR A 70 -18.84 13.51 23.25
N THR A 71 -19.80 14.37 22.97
CA THR A 71 -20.91 14.03 22.08
C THR A 71 -20.40 13.78 20.66
N ALA A 72 -21.17 12.99 19.90
CA ALA A 72 -20.91 12.78 18.48
C ALA A 72 -20.75 14.09 17.68
N LYS A 73 -21.48 15.14 18.05
CA LYS A 73 -21.40 16.46 17.41
C LYS A 73 -20.07 17.16 17.70
N GLU A 74 -19.58 17.11 18.95
CA GLU A 74 -18.29 17.69 19.33
C GLU A 74 -17.13 16.98 18.64
N ARG A 75 -17.17 15.62 18.63
CA ARG A 75 -16.19 14.82 17.88
C ARG A 75 -16.19 15.18 16.40
N GLY A 76 -17.38 15.21 15.78
CA GLY A 76 -17.52 15.57 14.36
C GLY A 76 -16.98 16.96 14.04
N LYS A 77 -17.16 17.96 14.92
CA LYS A 77 -16.60 19.30 14.73
C LYS A 77 -15.07 19.30 14.66
N ILE A 78 -14.41 18.62 15.60
CA ILE A 78 -12.95 18.53 15.66
C ILE A 78 -12.39 17.80 14.42
N ILE A 79 -13.02 16.69 14.03
CA ILE A 79 -12.62 15.92 12.85
C ILE A 79 -12.80 16.75 11.57
N LYS A 80 -13.89 17.52 11.46
CA LYS A 80 -14.11 18.43 10.33
C LYS A 80 -13.02 19.49 10.24
N THR A 81 -12.70 20.16 11.35
CA THR A 81 -11.62 21.16 11.40
C THR A 81 -10.27 20.55 11.00
N TRP A 82 -10.02 19.30 11.37
CA TRP A 82 -8.81 18.61 10.91
C TRP A 82 -8.79 18.44 9.38
N GLY A 83 -9.90 18.00 8.77
CA GLY A 83 -10.05 17.95 7.32
C GLY A 83 -9.80 19.30 6.64
N GLU A 84 -10.37 20.38 7.18
CA GLU A 84 -10.17 21.75 6.68
C GLU A 84 -8.70 22.18 6.75
N LEU A 85 -8.00 21.87 7.86
CA LEU A 85 -6.57 22.16 8.01
C LEU A 85 -5.71 21.40 7.00
N ILE A 86 -6.07 20.14 6.68
CA ILE A 86 -5.38 19.37 5.63
C ILE A 86 -5.54 20.07 4.28
N THR A 87 -6.76 20.49 3.93
CA THR A 87 -7.04 21.20 2.67
C THR A 87 -6.29 22.53 2.59
N ILE A 88 -6.25 23.32 3.68
CA ILE A 88 -5.50 24.59 3.74
C ILE A 88 -4.00 24.37 3.51
N ASN A 89 -3.44 23.28 4.04
CA ASN A 89 -2.01 22.96 3.92
C ASN A 89 -1.70 22.02 2.72
N ALA A 90 -2.63 21.85 1.78
CA ALA A 90 -2.54 20.78 0.78
C ALA A 90 -1.28 20.86 -0.10
N ASP A 91 -0.85 22.07 -0.46
CA ASP A 91 0.35 22.27 -1.29
C ASP A 91 1.64 21.90 -0.56
N ASP A 92 1.78 22.26 0.71
CA ASP A 92 2.96 21.90 1.51
C ASP A 92 2.98 20.42 1.86
N LEU A 93 1.83 19.85 2.20
CA LEU A 93 1.69 18.41 2.41
C LEU A 93 2.02 17.61 1.15
N ALA A 94 1.63 18.10 -0.04
CA ALA A 94 1.96 17.47 -1.30
C ALA A 94 3.47 17.48 -1.58
N LYS A 95 4.18 18.58 -1.27
CA LYS A 95 5.64 18.66 -1.38
C LYS A 95 6.33 17.63 -0.48
N ILE A 96 5.90 17.53 0.78
CA ILE A 96 6.42 16.53 1.74
C ILE A 96 6.26 15.12 1.19
N LEU A 97 5.03 14.79 0.74
CA LEU A 97 4.70 13.47 0.24
C LEU A 97 5.49 13.13 -1.03
N THR A 98 5.57 14.05 -2.00
CA THR A 98 6.38 13.87 -3.21
C THR A 98 7.84 13.61 -2.86
N LEU A 99 8.38 14.33 -1.87
CA LEU A 99 9.78 14.19 -1.51
C LEU A 99 10.11 12.81 -0.93
N GLU A 100 9.32 12.32 0.02
CA GLU A 100 9.62 11.03 0.69
C GLU A 100 9.16 9.81 -0.11
N GLN A 101 8.10 9.94 -0.92
CA GLN A 101 7.50 8.80 -1.63
C GLN A 101 7.81 8.78 -3.13
N GLY A 102 8.01 9.94 -3.75
CA GLY A 102 8.42 10.09 -5.14
C GLY A 102 7.31 10.36 -6.17
N LYS A 103 6.02 10.27 -5.82
CA LYS A 103 4.95 10.54 -6.79
C LYS A 103 4.93 12.01 -7.24
N PRO A 104 4.50 12.29 -8.48
CA PRO A 104 4.40 13.67 -8.98
C PRO A 104 3.54 14.55 -8.08
N LEU A 105 3.89 15.84 -7.98
CA LEU A 105 3.23 16.80 -7.08
C LEU A 105 1.71 16.88 -7.29
N THR A 106 1.24 16.76 -8.52
CA THR A 106 -0.20 16.75 -8.83
C THR A 106 -0.89 15.51 -8.27
N GLU A 107 -0.27 14.33 -8.36
CA GLU A 107 -0.80 13.11 -7.74
C GLU A 107 -0.74 13.18 -6.21
N ALA A 108 0.34 13.73 -5.66
CA ALA A 108 0.47 13.97 -4.22
C ALA A 108 -0.65 14.87 -3.71
N LYS A 109 -0.89 16.03 -4.35
CA LYS A 109 -2.00 16.94 -3.99
C LYS A 109 -3.36 16.25 -4.10
N GLY A 110 -3.56 15.45 -5.15
CA GLY A 110 -4.76 14.63 -5.29
C GLY A 110 -4.94 13.63 -4.14
N GLU A 111 -3.86 13.00 -3.67
CA GLU A 111 -3.90 12.16 -2.47
C GLU A 111 -4.22 12.97 -1.21
N ILE A 112 -3.61 14.13 -0.99
CA ILE A 112 -3.86 14.94 0.20
C ILE A 112 -5.34 15.32 0.30
N LEU A 113 -5.94 15.77 -0.81
CA LEU A 113 -7.36 16.12 -0.85
C LEU A 113 -8.27 14.88 -0.69
N TYR A 114 -7.86 13.74 -1.25
CA TYR A 114 -8.54 12.47 -1.02
C TYR A 114 -8.41 12.00 0.45
N GLY A 115 -7.30 12.28 1.11
CA GLY A 115 -7.11 12.08 2.55
C GLY A 115 -8.06 12.96 3.37
N ALA A 116 -8.16 14.25 3.01
CA ALA A 116 -9.05 15.20 3.67
C ALA A 116 -10.53 14.78 3.60
N SER A 117 -10.98 14.20 2.47
CA SER A 117 -12.37 13.79 2.32
C SER A 117 -12.77 12.65 3.27
N TYR A 118 -11.83 11.82 3.75
CA TYR A 118 -12.13 10.87 4.82
C TYR A 118 -12.51 11.56 6.13
N PHE A 119 -11.84 12.67 6.47
CA PHE A 119 -12.16 13.42 7.68
C PHE A 119 -13.52 14.11 7.55
N GLU A 120 -13.83 14.68 6.39
CA GLU A 120 -15.17 15.23 6.10
C GLU A 120 -16.25 14.15 6.24
N TRP A 121 -16.09 13.02 5.55
CA TRP A 121 -17.04 11.92 5.61
C TRP A 121 -17.26 11.39 7.03
N TYR A 122 -16.18 11.11 7.77
CA TYR A 122 -16.33 10.54 9.11
C TYR A 122 -16.71 11.56 10.19
N ALA A 123 -16.48 12.86 9.96
CA ALA A 123 -17.07 13.90 10.80
C ALA A 123 -18.60 13.92 10.70
N GLU A 124 -19.13 13.64 9.50
CA GLU A 124 -20.56 13.47 9.28
C GLU A 124 -21.09 12.17 9.87
N GLU A 125 -20.39 11.06 9.67
CA GLU A 125 -20.78 9.75 10.18
C GLU A 125 -20.71 9.64 11.70
N ALA A 126 -19.91 10.48 12.37
CA ALA A 126 -19.85 10.50 13.84
C ALA A 126 -21.23 10.63 14.50
N LYS A 127 -22.17 11.35 13.85
CA LYS A 127 -23.55 11.58 14.33
C LYS A 127 -24.57 10.54 13.84
N ARG A 128 -24.14 9.58 13.01
CA ARG A 128 -25.01 8.63 12.31
C ARG A 128 -24.75 7.17 12.70
N ILE A 129 -24.15 6.96 13.87
CA ILE A 129 -23.99 5.64 14.48
C ILE A 129 -25.33 5.26 15.13
N TYR A 130 -26.29 4.84 14.30
CA TYR A 130 -27.65 4.50 14.74
C TYR A 130 -27.70 3.10 15.35
N GLY A 131 -28.39 2.96 16.48
CA GLY A 131 -28.76 1.66 17.04
C GLY A 131 -30.06 1.13 16.44
N GLU A 132 -30.54 0.01 16.98
CA GLU A 132 -31.78 -0.64 16.53
C GLU A 132 -32.70 -0.96 17.70
N THR A 133 -34.01 -1.02 17.43
CA THR A 133 -35.01 -1.60 18.32
C THR A 133 -35.69 -2.76 17.61
N ILE A 134 -35.61 -3.96 18.18
CA ILE A 134 -36.06 -5.19 17.55
C ILE A 134 -37.33 -5.70 18.25
N PRO A 135 -38.37 -6.14 17.51
CA PRO A 135 -39.56 -6.75 18.10
C PRO A 135 -39.20 -7.92 19.01
N ALA A 136 -39.74 -7.93 20.23
CA ALA A 136 -39.53 -9.02 21.17
C ALA A 136 -40.42 -10.22 20.83
N ASN A 137 -39.91 -11.43 21.06
CA ASN A 137 -40.66 -12.68 20.91
C ASN A 137 -41.39 -13.12 22.19
N GLN A 138 -41.18 -12.41 23.32
CA GLN A 138 -41.88 -12.66 24.58
C GLN A 138 -42.55 -11.39 25.10
N PRO A 139 -43.72 -11.49 25.74
CA PRO A 139 -44.34 -10.36 26.43
C PRO A 139 -43.38 -9.75 27.47
N LYS A 140 -43.45 -8.43 27.66
CA LYS A 140 -42.64 -7.65 28.62
C LYS A 140 -41.13 -7.62 28.35
N GLN A 141 -40.68 -7.95 27.14
CA GLN A 141 -39.29 -7.75 26.71
C GLN A 141 -39.16 -6.58 25.74
N LYS A 142 -37.99 -5.93 25.76
CA LYS A 142 -37.56 -4.94 24.77
C LYS A 142 -36.15 -5.29 24.34
N ILE A 143 -35.93 -5.38 23.02
CA ILE A 143 -34.62 -5.68 22.46
C ILE A 143 -34.07 -4.40 21.81
N THR A 144 -32.86 -4.01 22.21
CA THR A 144 -32.17 -2.84 21.65
C THR A 144 -30.73 -3.20 21.31
N VAL A 145 -30.24 -2.70 20.18
CA VAL A 145 -28.84 -2.79 19.77
C VAL A 145 -28.23 -1.40 19.82
N GLN A 146 -27.05 -1.28 20.43
CA GLN A 146 -26.26 -0.06 20.47
C GLN A 146 -24.83 -0.36 20.02
N TYR A 147 -24.20 0.60 19.36
CA TYR A 147 -22.83 0.47 18.89
C TYR A 147 -21.91 1.38 19.72
N GLU A 148 -20.90 0.77 20.32
CA GLU A 148 -19.88 1.45 21.12
C GLU A 148 -18.50 1.32 20.47
N PRO A 149 -17.58 2.27 20.74
CA PRO A 149 -16.19 2.18 20.28
C PRO A 149 -15.54 0.88 20.73
N VAL A 150 -14.77 0.26 19.83
CA VAL A 150 -14.09 -1.02 20.12
C VAL A 150 -12.99 -0.90 21.18
N GLY A 151 -12.40 0.29 21.34
CA GLY A 151 -11.29 0.54 22.27
C GLY A 151 -10.09 1.18 21.58
N VAL A 152 -8.90 0.96 22.14
CA VAL A 152 -7.64 1.40 21.51
C VAL A 152 -7.42 0.61 20.21
N CYS A 153 -7.21 1.34 19.12
CA CYS A 153 -6.94 0.79 17.80
C CYS A 153 -5.45 0.97 17.46
N ALA A 154 -4.87 0.00 16.76
CA ALA A 154 -3.56 0.10 16.15
C ALA A 154 -3.68 0.14 14.62
N ALA A 155 -2.99 1.09 13.98
CA ALA A 155 -2.91 1.21 12.54
C ALA A 155 -1.50 0.97 12.05
N ILE A 156 -1.34 0.09 11.06
CA ILE A 156 -0.10 -0.08 10.31
C ILE A 156 -0.40 0.28 8.85
N THR A 157 0.31 1.28 8.32
CA THR A 157 0.07 1.83 6.97
C THR A 157 1.25 1.61 6.02
N PRO A 158 0.98 1.45 4.71
CA PRO A 158 1.99 1.25 3.69
C PRO A 158 2.59 2.59 3.24
N TRP A 159 3.65 2.51 2.43
CA TRP A 159 4.36 3.67 1.90
C TRP A 159 3.74 4.29 0.65
N ASN A 160 2.87 3.56 -0.07
CA ASN A 160 2.43 3.99 -1.40
C ASN A 160 1.40 5.12 -1.40
N PHE A 161 0.59 5.24 -0.35
CA PHE A 161 -0.33 6.35 -0.10
C PHE A 161 -0.26 6.73 1.39
N PRO A 162 0.84 7.38 1.81
CA PRO A 162 1.17 7.54 3.22
C PRO A 162 0.22 8.48 3.96
N ASN A 163 -0.44 9.41 3.26
CA ASN A 163 -1.45 10.28 3.84
C ASN A 163 -2.82 9.59 3.84
N ALA A 164 -3.30 9.15 2.68
CA ALA A 164 -4.68 8.67 2.54
C ALA A 164 -4.93 7.35 3.28
N MET A 165 -3.95 6.43 3.33
CA MET A 165 -4.12 5.16 4.06
C MET A 165 -4.20 5.38 5.57
N LEU A 166 -3.53 6.41 6.09
CA LEU A 166 -3.62 6.76 7.50
C LEU A 166 -4.93 7.50 7.80
N ALA A 167 -5.30 8.47 6.96
CA ALA A 167 -6.58 9.18 7.06
C ALA A 167 -7.78 8.21 7.08
N ARG A 168 -7.80 7.24 6.15
CA ARG A 168 -8.82 6.17 6.05
C ARG A 168 -8.98 5.35 7.33
N LYS A 169 -7.97 5.30 8.21
CA LYS A 169 -7.97 4.52 9.46
C LYS A 169 -8.25 5.40 10.68
N ILE A 170 -7.61 6.58 10.76
CA ILE A 170 -7.77 7.50 11.89
C ILE A 170 -9.18 8.08 11.92
N ALA A 171 -9.65 8.64 10.81
CA ALA A 171 -10.92 9.37 10.76
C ALA A 171 -12.12 8.54 11.29
N PRO A 172 -12.35 7.28 10.85
CA PRO A 172 -13.44 6.47 11.40
C PRO A 172 -13.24 6.09 12.87
N ALA A 173 -12.00 5.80 13.28
CA ALA A 173 -11.72 5.38 14.65
C ALA A 173 -12.02 6.52 15.65
N ILE A 174 -11.53 7.72 15.35
CA ILE A 174 -11.75 8.90 16.19
C ILE A 174 -13.24 9.29 16.19
N ALA A 175 -13.93 9.22 15.04
CA ALA A 175 -15.37 9.47 14.94
C ALA A 175 -16.20 8.52 15.82
N ALA A 176 -15.85 7.24 15.80
CA ALA A 176 -16.49 6.20 16.61
C ALA A 176 -16.22 6.34 18.11
N GLY A 177 -15.24 7.15 18.53
CA GLY A 177 -14.87 7.32 19.94
C GLY A 177 -13.70 6.42 20.39
N CYS A 178 -12.90 5.91 19.45
CA CYS A 178 -11.70 5.11 19.74
C CYS A 178 -10.46 6.01 19.88
N ALA A 179 -9.41 5.51 20.51
CA ALA A 179 -8.05 6.03 20.37
C ALA A 179 -7.29 5.29 19.25
N MET A 180 -6.25 5.92 18.69
CA MET A 180 -5.43 5.34 17.63
C MET A 180 -3.94 5.44 17.94
N ILE A 181 -3.23 4.34 17.74
CA ILE A 181 -1.77 4.27 17.70
C ILE A 181 -1.36 3.92 16.28
N ALA A 182 -0.69 4.84 15.59
CA ALA A 182 -0.28 4.65 14.20
C ALA A 182 1.21 4.30 14.11
N LYS A 183 1.51 3.29 13.30
CA LYS A 183 2.85 2.95 12.83
C LYS A 183 2.89 3.06 11.31
N PRO A 184 3.35 4.19 10.75
CA PRO A 184 3.53 4.33 9.31
C PRO A 184 4.71 3.51 8.79
N ALA A 185 4.80 3.40 7.46
CA ALA A 185 5.97 2.81 6.82
C ALA A 185 7.21 3.68 7.04
N SER A 186 8.35 3.04 7.32
CA SER A 186 9.62 3.73 7.58
C SER A 186 10.13 4.53 6.38
N GLN A 187 9.68 4.19 5.17
CA GLN A 187 10.04 4.91 3.95
C GLN A 187 9.35 6.28 3.84
N THR A 188 8.15 6.44 4.43
CA THR A 188 7.32 7.63 4.25
C THR A 188 6.66 8.12 5.55
N PRO A 189 7.42 8.39 6.62
CA PRO A 189 6.88 8.76 7.92
C PRO A 189 6.48 10.24 8.04
N LEU A 190 7.01 11.14 7.21
CA LEU A 190 6.80 12.59 7.33
C LEU A 190 5.35 12.98 7.02
N SER A 191 4.73 12.40 6.00
CA SER A 191 3.31 12.65 5.67
C SER A 191 2.39 12.25 6.81
N ALA A 192 2.68 11.14 7.48
CA ALA A 192 1.92 10.67 8.64
C ALA A 192 2.09 11.61 9.84
N ASN A 193 3.33 12.06 10.09
CA ASN A 193 3.63 12.99 11.16
C ASN A 193 3.00 14.37 10.93
N ALA A 194 3.04 14.90 9.70
CA ALA A 194 2.39 16.15 9.33
C ALA A 194 0.86 16.07 9.51
N LEU A 195 0.24 14.95 9.12
CA LEU A 195 -1.17 14.71 9.35
C LEU A 195 -1.51 14.74 10.84
N ALA A 196 -0.71 14.08 11.67
CA ALA A 196 -0.90 14.03 13.12
C ALA A 196 -0.70 15.39 13.81
N TYR A 197 0.29 16.17 13.36
CA TYR A 197 0.49 17.56 13.80
C TYR A 197 -0.76 18.41 13.55
N LEU A 198 -1.36 18.31 12.35
CA LEU A 198 -2.61 19.02 12.06
C LEU A 198 -3.78 18.53 12.93
N GLY A 199 -3.78 17.27 13.34
CA GLY A 199 -4.76 16.73 14.28
C GLY A 199 -4.67 17.39 15.66
N LEU A 200 -3.46 17.61 16.17
CA LEU A 200 -3.26 18.36 17.41
C LEU A 200 -3.76 19.80 17.27
N LYS A 201 -3.46 20.47 16.15
CA LYS A 201 -3.95 21.83 15.87
C LYS A 201 -5.47 21.89 15.73
N ALA A 202 -6.10 20.82 15.25
CA ALA A 202 -7.56 20.71 15.18
C ALA A 202 -8.24 20.51 16.55
N GLY A 203 -7.48 20.20 17.61
CA GLY A 203 -7.99 19.98 18.95
C GLY A 203 -8.20 18.51 19.32
N ILE A 204 -7.53 17.57 18.64
CA ILE A 204 -7.48 16.18 19.09
C ILE A 204 -6.82 16.13 20.49
N PRO A 205 -7.46 15.52 21.51
CA PRO A 205 -6.89 15.42 22.84
C PRO A 205 -5.53 14.69 22.84
N ALA A 206 -4.63 15.14 23.71
CA ALA A 206 -3.35 14.49 23.95
C ALA A 206 -3.55 13.00 24.27
N GLY A 207 -2.80 12.14 23.58
CA GLY A 207 -2.85 10.69 23.75
C GLY A 207 -3.94 9.99 22.94
N LEU A 208 -4.95 10.69 22.40
CA LEU A 208 -5.99 10.06 21.59
C LEU A 208 -5.45 9.57 20.25
N LEU A 209 -4.51 10.32 19.67
CA LEU A 209 -3.67 9.90 18.56
C LEU A 209 -2.22 9.86 19.02
N ASN A 210 -1.55 8.75 18.75
CA ASN A 210 -0.11 8.63 18.87
C ASN A 210 0.46 8.10 17.55
N VAL A 211 1.68 8.54 17.19
CA VAL A 211 2.40 8.08 16.01
C VAL A 211 3.79 7.63 16.45
N ILE A 212 4.08 6.36 16.21
CA ILE A 212 5.35 5.74 16.59
C ILE A 212 6.06 5.17 15.38
N HIS A 213 7.39 5.22 15.40
CA HIS A 213 8.25 4.69 14.36
C HIS A 213 9.24 3.70 14.95
N GLY A 214 9.73 2.77 14.14
CA GLY A 214 10.69 1.77 14.59
C GLY A 214 10.57 0.47 13.79
N HIS A 215 11.20 -0.58 14.30
CA HIS A 215 11.28 -1.87 13.62
C HIS A 215 9.90 -2.52 13.49
N SER A 216 9.52 -2.83 12.24
CA SER A 216 8.20 -3.38 11.91
C SER A 216 7.87 -4.67 12.68
N GLY A 217 8.86 -5.56 12.87
CA GLY A 217 8.68 -6.81 13.62
C GLY A 217 8.34 -6.56 15.09
N GLN A 218 9.17 -5.78 15.78
CA GLN A 218 8.99 -5.46 17.21
C GLN A 218 7.65 -4.75 17.48
N ILE A 219 7.34 -3.69 16.71
CA ILE A 219 6.08 -2.95 16.91
C ILE A 219 4.87 -3.81 16.52
N GLY A 220 4.99 -4.59 15.44
CA GLY A 220 3.94 -5.51 15.00
C GLY A 220 3.63 -6.58 16.05
N GLU A 221 4.66 -7.19 16.63
CA GLU A 221 4.53 -8.17 17.71
C GLU A 221 3.92 -7.56 18.97
N PHE A 222 4.36 -6.36 19.36
CA PHE A 222 3.78 -5.62 20.48
C PHE A 222 2.29 -5.33 20.24
N PHE A 223 1.90 -4.87 19.05
CA PHE A 223 0.50 -4.63 18.70
C PHE A 223 -0.35 -5.91 18.71
N CYS A 224 0.23 -7.03 18.28
CA CYS A 224 -0.44 -8.32 18.27
C CYS A 224 -0.60 -8.92 19.67
N SER A 225 0.39 -8.78 20.55
CA SER A 225 0.39 -9.42 21.88
C SER A 225 -0.33 -8.60 22.96
N ASN A 226 -0.37 -7.27 22.82
CA ASN A 226 -0.92 -6.41 23.87
C ASN A 226 -2.47 -6.43 23.90
N PRO A 227 -3.11 -6.90 24.99
CA PRO A 227 -4.57 -7.05 25.08
C PRO A 227 -5.34 -5.72 25.20
N ALA A 228 -4.64 -4.62 25.52
CA ALA A 228 -5.24 -3.29 25.57
C ALA A 228 -5.61 -2.76 24.18
N ILE A 229 -4.90 -3.22 23.14
CA ILE A 229 -5.26 -2.94 21.75
C ILE A 229 -6.41 -3.88 21.39
N ARG A 230 -7.55 -3.33 20.99
CA ARG A 230 -8.79 -4.10 20.73
C ARG A 230 -9.08 -4.28 19.25
N LYS A 231 -8.43 -3.48 18.41
CA LYS A 231 -8.53 -3.55 16.95
C LYS A 231 -7.19 -3.27 16.29
N LEU A 232 -6.83 -4.10 15.31
CA LEU A 232 -5.71 -3.83 14.40
C LEU A 232 -6.24 -3.58 12.99
N THR A 233 -5.78 -2.50 12.36
CA THR A 233 -6.06 -2.23 10.94
C THR A 233 -4.76 -2.10 10.16
N PHE A 234 -4.62 -2.91 9.13
CA PHE A 234 -3.41 -3.01 8.33
C PHE A 234 -3.73 -2.85 6.86
N THR A 235 -2.83 -2.16 6.17
CA THR A 235 -2.76 -2.18 4.71
C THR A 235 -1.33 -2.45 4.29
N GLY A 236 -1.11 -3.43 3.42
CA GLY A 236 0.22 -3.84 2.98
C GLY A 236 0.22 -5.19 2.28
N SER A 237 1.33 -5.94 2.39
CA SER A 237 1.46 -7.22 1.69
C SER A 237 0.60 -8.33 2.31
N THR A 238 0.21 -9.30 1.49
CA THR A 238 -0.61 -10.43 1.95
C THR A 238 0.10 -11.27 2.99
N GLU A 239 1.41 -11.48 2.84
CA GLU A 239 2.25 -12.28 3.74
C GLU A 239 2.27 -11.68 5.14
N VAL A 240 2.47 -10.35 5.25
CA VAL A 240 2.43 -9.64 6.53
C VAL A 240 1.01 -9.64 7.11
N GLY A 241 -0.01 -9.50 6.27
CA GLY A 241 -1.41 -9.59 6.70
C GLY A 241 -1.75 -10.93 7.34
N VAL A 242 -1.32 -12.04 6.74
CA VAL A 242 -1.49 -13.39 7.28
C VAL A 242 -0.75 -13.54 8.60
N TRP A 243 0.51 -13.07 8.67
CA TRP A 243 1.29 -13.09 9.90
C TRP A 243 0.59 -12.31 11.03
N LEU A 244 0.10 -11.10 10.75
CA LEU A 244 -0.65 -10.30 11.72
C LEU A 244 -1.93 -11.01 12.18
N TYR A 245 -2.64 -11.69 11.26
CA TYR A 245 -3.86 -12.42 11.57
C TYR A 245 -3.61 -13.57 12.55
N GLN A 246 -2.58 -14.37 12.28
CA GLN A 246 -2.17 -15.47 13.15
C GLN A 246 -1.77 -14.97 14.55
N ASN A 247 -0.93 -13.94 14.61
CA ASN A 247 -0.43 -13.41 15.89
C ASN A 247 -1.52 -12.65 16.67
N CYS A 248 -2.56 -12.15 16.00
CA CYS A 248 -3.67 -11.49 16.68
C CYS A 248 -4.68 -12.45 17.32
N ALA A 249 -4.67 -13.74 16.95
CA ALA A 249 -5.65 -14.73 17.37
C ALA A 249 -5.66 -14.93 18.90
N ASN A 250 -4.50 -14.88 19.56
CA ASN A 250 -4.37 -15.12 21.01
C ASN A 250 -5.19 -14.16 21.88
N THR A 251 -5.54 -12.97 21.38
CA THR A 251 -6.37 -12.01 22.12
C THR A 251 -7.65 -11.62 21.38
N MET A 252 -7.99 -12.36 20.32
CA MET A 252 -9.24 -12.22 19.56
C MET A 252 -9.60 -10.78 19.16
N LYS A 253 -8.58 -9.96 18.83
CA LYS A 253 -8.76 -8.55 18.46
C LYS A 253 -9.51 -8.45 17.13
N LYS A 254 -10.34 -7.42 16.98
CA LYS A 254 -10.95 -7.14 15.67
C LYS A 254 -9.88 -6.77 14.66
N MET A 255 -10.03 -7.23 13.41
CA MET A 255 -9.05 -6.94 12.37
C MET A 255 -9.71 -6.36 11.11
N SER A 256 -8.98 -5.49 10.43
CA SER A 256 -9.29 -5.05 9.06
C SER A 256 -8.01 -5.11 8.25
N LEU A 257 -8.00 -5.94 7.21
CA LEU A 257 -6.84 -6.22 6.37
C LEU A 257 -7.14 -5.85 4.92
N GLU A 258 -6.34 -4.95 4.36
CA GLU A 258 -6.39 -4.57 2.95
C GLU A 258 -5.04 -4.96 2.33
N LEU A 259 -5.05 -6.01 1.50
CA LEU A 259 -3.83 -6.73 1.12
C LEU A 259 -3.50 -6.59 -0.37
N GLY A 260 -2.64 -7.46 -0.89
CA GLY A 260 -2.28 -7.48 -2.30
C GLY A 260 -3.48 -7.84 -3.20
N GLY A 261 -3.53 -7.23 -4.39
CA GLY A 261 -4.53 -7.49 -5.42
C GLY A 261 -3.89 -7.98 -6.72
N ASN A 262 -4.72 -8.56 -7.60
CA ASN A 262 -4.34 -8.94 -8.97
C ASN A 262 -5.46 -8.54 -9.94
N ALA A 263 -5.76 -7.25 -9.97
CA ALA A 263 -6.96 -6.69 -10.58
C ALA A 263 -7.00 -6.93 -12.10
N PRO A 264 -8.04 -7.60 -12.63
CA PRO A 264 -8.28 -7.68 -14.06
C PRO A 264 -9.00 -6.42 -14.56
N LEU A 265 -8.61 -5.92 -15.73
CA LEU A 265 -9.38 -4.95 -16.51
C LEU A 265 -9.78 -5.63 -17.83
N ILE A 266 -11.07 -5.67 -18.14
CA ILE A 266 -11.60 -6.41 -19.29
C ILE A 266 -12.30 -5.41 -20.23
N VAL A 267 -11.87 -5.37 -21.49
CA VAL A 267 -12.44 -4.52 -22.55
C VAL A 267 -13.14 -5.42 -23.56
N PHE A 268 -14.47 -5.36 -23.58
CA PHE A 268 -15.32 -6.10 -24.52
C PHE A 268 -15.41 -5.40 -25.88
N GLU A 269 -15.93 -6.08 -26.89
CA GLU A 269 -16.00 -5.56 -28.26
C GLU A 269 -16.91 -4.34 -28.44
N ASP A 270 -17.90 -4.19 -27.56
CA ASP A 270 -18.86 -3.10 -27.51
C ASP A 270 -18.39 -1.94 -26.61
N ALA A 271 -17.19 -2.03 -26.05
CA ALA A 271 -16.63 -0.97 -25.23
C ALA A 271 -16.29 0.27 -26.06
N ASP A 272 -16.52 1.44 -25.47
CA ASP A 272 -15.92 2.68 -25.96
C ASP A 272 -14.39 2.57 -25.82
N ILE A 273 -13.71 2.49 -26.97
CA ILE A 273 -12.26 2.25 -27.03
C ILE A 273 -11.48 3.41 -26.43
N ASP A 274 -11.93 4.66 -26.60
CA ASP A 274 -11.20 5.83 -26.11
C ASP A 274 -11.29 5.91 -24.58
N ILE A 275 -12.48 5.67 -24.02
CA ILE A 275 -12.67 5.56 -22.57
C ILE A 275 -11.86 4.39 -22.01
N ALA A 276 -11.85 3.23 -22.69
CA ALA A 276 -11.10 2.07 -22.24
C ALA A 276 -9.59 2.32 -22.20
N VAL A 277 -9.03 2.98 -23.22
CA VAL A 277 -7.61 3.35 -23.28
C VAL A 277 -7.26 4.34 -22.17
N GLU A 278 -8.06 5.39 -21.97
CA GLU A 278 -7.85 6.35 -20.88
C GLU A 278 -7.91 5.66 -19.51
N GLY A 279 -8.90 4.78 -19.31
CA GLY A 279 -9.07 3.97 -18.11
C GLY A 279 -7.86 3.09 -17.83
N ILE A 280 -7.34 2.40 -18.85
CA ILE A 280 -6.11 1.59 -18.76
C ILE A 280 -4.91 2.45 -18.34
N ILE A 281 -4.72 3.62 -18.97
CA ILE A 281 -3.57 4.47 -18.64
C ILE A 281 -3.63 4.91 -17.18
N LYS A 282 -4.80 5.42 -16.75
CA LYS A 282 -5.00 5.89 -15.36
C LYS A 282 -4.87 4.76 -14.34
N SER A 283 -5.42 3.58 -14.61
CA SER A 283 -5.42 2.48 -13.65
C SER A 283 -4.08 1.73 -13.60
N LYS A 284 -3.31 1.71 -14.70
CA LYS A 284 -2.04 0.99 -14.77
C LYS A 284 -0.85 1.83 -14.32
N PHE A 285 -0.79 3.11 -14.69
CA PHE A 285 0.43 3.92 -14.56
C PHE A 285 0.39 4.98 -13.46
N ARG A 286 -0.78 5.31 -12.90
CA ARG A 286 -0.87 6.18 -11.72
C ARG A 286 0.01 5.66 -10.59
N ASN A 287 0.72 6.54 -9.90
CA ASN A 287 1.69 6.21 -8.86
C ASN A 287 2.75 5.20 -9.32
N SER A 288 3.11 5.24 -10.62
CA SER A 288 4.00 4.27 -11.27
C SER A 288 3.52 2.82 -11.16
N GLY A 289 2.19 2.60 -11.10
CA GLY A 289 1.60 1.27 -10.94
C GLY A 289 1.66 0.72 -9.51
N GLN A 290 2.12 1.52 -8.53
CA GLN A 290 2.32 1.10 -7.15
C GLN A 290 1.04 1.33 -6.32
N THR A 291 -0.09 0.80 -6.78
CA THR A 291 -1.36 0.84 -6.05
C THR A 291 -1.97 -0.55 -5.97
N CYS A 292 -2.62 -0.89 -4.85
CA CYS A 292 -3.22 -2.21 -4.65
C CYS A 292 -4.35 -2.51 -5.66
N VAL A 293 -4.96 -1.46 -6.23
CA VAL A 293 -6.07 -1.53 -7.18
C VAL A 293 -5.62 -1.33 -8.64
N CYS A 294 -4.30 -1.21 -8.88
CA CYS A 294 -3.79 -1.06 -10.24
C CYS A 294 -4.17 -2.27 -11.09
N SER A 295 -4.56 -2.01 -12.34
CA SER A 295 -4.86 -3.08 -13.29
C SER A 295 -3.60 -3.90 -13.53
N ASN A 296 -3.57 -5.14 -13.04
CA ASN A 296 -2.40 -5.98 -13.16
C ASN A 296 -2.42 -6.75 -14.48
N ARG A 297 -3.62 -7.19 -14.89
CA ARG A 297 -3.88 -7.93 -16.13
C ARG A 297 -4.95 -7.22 -16.94
N ILE A 298 -4.68 -6.97 -18.21
CA ILE A 298 -5.60 -6.30 -19.13
C ILE A 298 -6.01 -7.30 -20.21
N PHE A 299 -7.30 -7.61 -20.28
CA PHE A 299 -7.90 -8.52 -21.25
C PHE A 299 -8.68 -7.70 -22.26
N ILE A 300 -8.38 -7.85 -23.54
CA ILE A 300 -9.02 -7.09 -24.62
C ILE A 300 -9.63 -8.09 -25.59
N HIS A 301 -10.90 -7.87 -25.96
CA HIS A 301 -11.58 -8.70 -26.92
C HIS A 301 -10.86 -8.70 -28.28
N ASN A 302 -10.79 -9.87 -28.93
CA ASN A 302 -9.94 -10.07 -30.10
C ASN A 302 -10.32 -9.14 -31.28
N SER A 303 -11.61 -8.85 -31.45
CA SER A 303 -12.11 -7.99 -32.55
C SER A 303 -11.61 -6.55 -32.48
N ILE A 304 -11.30 -6.02 -31.29
CA ILE A 304 -10.86 -4.63 -31.07
C ILE A 304 -9.39 -4.51 -30.63
N LYS A 305 -8.71 -5.65 -30.43
CA LYS A 305 -7.35 -5.75 -29.88
C LYS A 305 -6.36 -4.79 -30.55
N ASN A 306 -6.29 -4.81 -31.88
CA ASN A 306 -5.28 -4.02 -32.61
C ASN A 306 -5.52 -2.51 -32.45
N THR A 307 -6.78 -2.08 -32.50
CA THR A 307 -7.17 -0.68 -32.31
C THR A 307 -6.80 -0.17 -30.92
N VAL A 308 -7.10 -0.97 -29.89
CA VAL A 308 -6.74 -0.63 -28.49
C VAL A 308 -5.22 -0.57 -28.31
N ILE A 309 -4.47 -1.54 -28.86
CA ILE A 309 -3.01 -1.55 -28.79
C ILE A 309 -2.41 -0.30 -29.42
N GLU A 310 -2.88 0.10 -30.61
CA GLU A 310 -2.32 1.26 -31.31
C GLU A 310 -2.59 2.56 -30.54
N LYS A 311 -3.80 2.74 -30.02
CA LYS A 311 -4.11 3.90 -29.16
C LYS A 311 -3.29 3.90 -27.87
N LEU A 312 -3.10 2.75 -27.23
CA LEU A 312 -2.22 2.65 -26.05
C LEU A 312 -0.77 3.02 -26.38
N ARG A 313 -0.25 2.61 -27.54
CA ARG A 313 1.11 2.99 -27.97
C ARG A 313 1.25 4.50 -28.10
N ILE A 314 0.25 5.17 -28.69
CA ILE A 314 0.22 6.64 -28.80
C ILE A 314 0.23 7.29 -27.42
N GLU A 315 -0.62 6.83 -26.47
CA GLU A 315 -0.65 7.39 -25.12
C GLU A 315 0.65 7.13 -24.33
N ILE A 316 1.22 5.92 -24.45
CA ILE A 316 2.50 5.58 -23.79
C ILE A 316 3.65 6.43 -24.37
N ALA A 317 3.65 6.71 -25.67
CA ALA A 317 4.66 7.59 -26.27
C ALA A 317 4.62 9.02 -25.68
N LYS A 318 3.44 9.49 -25.23
CA LYS A 318 3.32 10.77 -24.52
C LYS A 318 3.92 10.73 -23.12
N LEU A 319 3.92 9.58 -22.44
CA LEU A 319 4.52 9.45 -21.10
C LEU A 319 6.02 9.79 -21.10
N LYS A 320 6.73 9.53 -22.21
CA LYS A 320 8.13 9.96 -22.38
C LYS A 320 8.30 11.47 -22.16
N GLN A 321 7.35 12.28 -22.65
CA GLN A 321 7.39 13.74 -22.54
C GLN A 321 7.19 14.22 -21.09
N LEU A 322 6.73 13.36 -20.18
CA LEU A 322 6.51 13.66 -18.76
C LEU A 322 7.73 13.32 -17.88
N LEU A 323 8.75 12.65 -18.43
CA LEU A 323 10.00 12.40 -17.72
C LEU A 323 10.95 13.58 -17.93
N LYS A 324 11.41 14.19 -16.83
CA LYS A 324 12.51 15.16 -16.91
C LYS A 324 13.78 14.45 -17.41
N PRO A 325 14.67 15.13 -18.15
CA PRO A 325 16.02 14.62 -18.41
C PRO A 325 16.69 14.18 -17.11
N GLY A 326 17.18 12.94 -17.06
CA GLY A 326 17.72 12.29 -15.85
C GLY A 326 16.70 11.59 -14.93
N GLY A 327 15.40 11.70 -15.21
CA GLY A 327 14.34 11.01 -14.47
C GLY A 327 14.39 9.49 -14.66
N LYS A 328 14.12 8.75 -13.57
CA LYS A 328 14.24 7.28 -13.52
C LYS A 328 12.87 6.60 -13.42
N ILE A 329 12.68 5.54 -14.18
CA ILE A 329 11.58 4.58 -14.04
C ILE A 329 12.18 3.21 -13.72
N LEU A 330 11.63 2.52 -12.73
CA LEU A 330 11.92 1.11 -12.50
C LEU A 330 10.85 0.25 -13.20
N LEU A 331 11.26 -0.51 -14.20
CA LEU A 331 10.40 -1.46 -14.90
C LEU A 331 10.81 -2.88 -14.51
N GLN A 332 9.97 -3.56 -13.73
CA GLN A 332 10.12 -4.99 -13.47
C GLN A 332 9.34 -5.79 -14.51
N THR A 333 10.01 -6.71 -15.19
CA THR A 333 9.40 -7.55 -16.22
C THR A 333 10.10 -8.91 -16.29
N ILE A 334 9.43 -9.88 -16.89
CA ILE A 334 10.04 -11.16 -17.26
C ILE A 334 10.57 -11.01 -18.68
N THR A 335 11.83 -11.39 -18.91
CA THR A 335 12.48 -11.39 -20.21
C THR A 335 12.89 -12.79 -20.63
N ILE A 336 13.00 -13.00 -21.94
CA ILE A 336 13.64 -14.18 -22.51
C ILE A 336 15.07 -13.84 -22.94
N SER A 337 15.98 -14.81 -22.92
CA SER A 337 17.35 -14.63 -23.40
C SER A 337 17.35 -14.17 -24.87
N ASP A 338 18.28 -13.27 -25.20
CA ASP A 338 18.34 -12.61 -26.51
C ASP A 338 18.54 -13.57 -27.68
N ASP A 339 19.31 -14.64 -27.48
CA ASP A 339 19.59 -15.68 -28.47
C ASP A 339 18.34 -16.50 -28.81
N LEU A 340 17.42 -16.64 -27.86
CA LEU A 340 16.17 -17.38 -28.02
C LEU A 340 14.99 -16.52 -28.45
N PHE A 341 15.07 -15.19 -28.30
CA PHE A 341 13.96 -14.30 -28.63
C PHE A 341 13.47 -14.45 -30.08
N LYS A 342 14.38 -14.62 -31.05
CA LYS A 342 14.00 -14.76 -32.47
C LYS A 342 13.22 -16.04 -32.76
N SER A 343 13.57 -17.16 -32.13
CA SER A 343 12.85 -18.43 -32.29
C SER A 343 11.55 -18.41 -31.50
N TYR A 344 11.58 -17.93 -30.26
CA TYR A 344 10.41 -17.74 -29.40
C TYR A 344 9.33 -16.85 -30.02
N ALA A 345 9.71 -15.73 -30.64
CA ALA A 345 8.77 -14.83 -31.32
C ALA A 345 7.98 -15.54 -32.45
N LYS A 346 8.58 -16.56 -33.07
CA LYS A 346 8.03 -17.26 -34.25
C LYS A 346 7.38 -18.60 -33.94
N GLN A 347 7.62 -19.19 -32.76
CA GLN A 347 7.12 -20.51 -32.39
C GLN A 347 6.08 -20.41 -31.28
N SER A 348 5.11 -21.34 -31.28
CA SER A 348 4.25 -21.58 -30.11
C SER A 348 4.99 -22.53 -29.18
N ASP A 349 5.33 -22.08 -27.98
CA ASP A 349 5.95 -22.91 -26.96
C ASP A 349 5.07 -23.01 -25.70
N MET A 350 5.52 -23.79 -24.72
CA MET A 350 4.79 -23.98 -23.46
C MET A 350 4.48 -22.65 -22.77
N ILE A 351 5.40 -21.68 -22.83
CA ILE A 351 5.22 -20.37 -22.19
C ILE A 351 4.12 -19.60 -22.90
N ARG A 352 4.13 -19.51 -24.24
CA ARG A 352 3.08 -18.83 -25.01
C ARG A 352 1.74 -19.54 -25.00
N THR A 353 1.73 -20.84 -24.68
CA THR A 353 0.51 -21.67 -24.69
C THR A 353 -0.14 -21.75 -23.30
N PHE A 354 0.66 -21.87 -22.24
CA PHE A 354 0.16 -22.18 -20.89
C PHE A 354 0.49 -21.12 -19.83
N ILE A 355 1.59 -20.36 -19.96
CA ILE A 355 2.02 -19.38 -18.94
C ILE A 355 1.55 -17.96 -19.29
N PHE A 356 1.71 -17.56 -20.56
CA PHE A 356 1.25 -16.29 -21.14
C PHE A 356 0.51 -16.53 -22.46
N PRO A 357 -0.72 -17.08 -22.42
CA PRO A 357 -1.53 -17.33 -23.62
C PRO A 357 -1.69 -16.07 -24.48
N GLY A 358 -1.10 -16.09 -25.70
CA GLY A 358 -1.16 -14.95 -26.64
C GLY A 358 -0.24 -13.76 -26.32
N GLY A 359 0.59 -13.84 -25.28
CA GLY A 359 1.63 -12.87 -24.94
C GLY A 359 2.99 -13.18 -25.58
N MET A 360 3.90 -12.21 -25.55
CA MET A 360 5.30 -12.38 -25.93
C MET A 360 6.19 -11.81 -24.83
N LEU A 361 7.08 -12.63 -24.27
CA LEU A 361 8.17 -12.16 -23.43
C LEU A 361 9.18 -11.36 -24.27
N PRO A 362 9.49 -10.10 -23.93
CA PRO A 362 10.53 -9.35 -24.61
C PRO A 362 11.91 -9.91 -24.25
N SER A 363 12.89 -9.74 -25.13
CA SER A 363 14.30 -9.90 -24.74
C SER A 363 14.83 -8.59 -24.16
N GLU A 364 15.93 -8.65 -23.42
CA GLU A 364 16.56 -7.45 -22.87
C GLU A 364 16.99 -6.49 -23.99
N LYS A 365 17.63 -6.99 -25.07
CA LYS A 365 17.97 -6.15 -26.24
C LYS A 365 16.76 -5.67 -27.03
N SER A 366 15.67 -6.42 -27.06
CA SER A 366 14.44 -5.97 -27.72
C SER A 366 13.82 -4.82 -26.93
N LEU A 367 13.77 -4.96 -25.61
CA LEU A 367 13.25 -3.92 -24.72
C LEU A 367 14.13 -2.67 -24.76
N ALA A 368 15.46 -2.82 -24.66
CA ALA A 368 16.40 -1.71 -24.81
C ALA A 368 16.25 -0.98 -26.14
N ARG A 369 16.06 -1.70 -27.25
CA ARG A 369 15.81 -1.08 -28.58
C ARG A 369 14.50 -0.29 -28.64
N GLU A 370 13.43 -0.78 -28.03
CA GLU A 370 12.18 -0.02 -27.97
C GLU A 370 12.28 1.20 -27.05
N LEU A 371 13.04 1.09 -25.95
CA LEU A 371 13.38 2.24 -25.11
C LEU A 371 14.18 3.29 -25.91
N ASP A 372 15.20 2.88 -26.66
CA ASP A 372 16.01 3.77 -27.49
C ASP A 372 15.17 4.48 -28.58
N LYS A 373 14.26 3.79 -29.24
CA LYS A 373 13.31 4.39 -30.21
C LYS A 373 12.43 5.46 -29.56
N CYS A 374 12.06 5.19 -28.32
CA CYS A 374 11.35 6.13 -27.47
C CYS A 374 12.30 7.11 -26.77
N GLY A 375 13.59 7.20 -27.13
CA GLY A 375 14.64 8.03 -26.51
C GLY A 375 14.69 7.96 -24.98
N LEU A 376 14.47 6.77 -24.44
CA LEU A 376 14.78 6.38 -23.07
C LEU A 376 15.97 5.41 -23.13
N LYS A 377 16.78 5.35 -22.08
CA LYS A 377 17.92 4.41 -21.99
C LYS A 377 17.75 3.49 -20.80
N CYS A 378 18.09 2.23 -20.96
CA CYS A 378 18.27 1.33 -19.83
C CYS A 378 19.64 1.61 -19.19
N SER A 379 19.70 2.16 -17.98
CA SER A 379 20.96 2.43 -17.26
C SER A 379 21.48 1.19 -16.56
N GLU A 380 20.60 0.44 -15.90
CA GLU A 380 20.94 -0.78 -15.16
C GLU A 380 19.91 -1.87 -15.36
N ILE A 381 20.35 -3.14 -15.34
CA ILE A 381 19.48 -4.32 -15.39
C ILE A 381 19.85 -5.24 -14.23
N PHE A 382 18.99 -5.28 -13.22
CA PHE A 382 19.08 -6.24 -12.14
C PHE A 382 18.38 -7.53 -12.55
N ARG A 383 19.10 -8.65 -12.53
CA ARG A 383 18.55 -9.97 -12.87
C ARG A 383 18.28 -10.74 -11.59
N PHE A 384 17.02 -11.03 -11.33
CA PHE A 384 16.62 -11.91 -10.22
C PHE A 384 16.81 -13.40 -10.57
N GLY A 385 17.35 -13.70 -11.76
CA GLY A 385 17.41 -15.02 -12.41
C GLY A 385 18.24 -16.11 -11.72
N LYS A 386 18.82 -15.89 -10.55
CA LYS A 386 19.33 -17.01 -9.72
C LYS A 386 18.38 -17.40 -8.59
N ASP A 387 17.54 -16.50 -8.10
CA ASP A 387 16.79 -16.71 -6.86
C ASP A 387 15.36 -17.21 -7.10
N TYR A 388 14.77 -16.91 -8.25
CA TYR A 388 13.39 -17.32 -8.54
C TYR A 388 13.26 -18.82 -8.84
N ALA A 389 14.21 -19.40 -9.59
CA ALA A 389 14.28 -20.85 -9.79
C ALA A 389 14.49 -21.58 -8.45
N THR A 390 15.42 -21.09 -7.62
CA THR A 390 15.63 -21.60 -6.26
C THR A 390 14.37 -21.45 -5.40
N THR A 391 13.66 -20.34 -5.50
CA THR A 391 12.39 -20.11 -4.82
C THR A 391 11.32 -21.12 -5.25
N LEU A 392 11.19 -21.40 -6.55
CA LEU A 392 10.26 -22.41 -7.06
C LEU A 392 10.65 -23.83 -6.62
N GLN A 393 11.94 -24.14 -6.53
CA GLN A 393 12.43 -25.40 -5.94
C GLN A 393 12.10 -25.50 -4.44
N ILE A 394 12.28 -24.42 -3.69
CA ILE A 394 11.92 -24.33 -2.28
C ILE A 394 10.42 -24.53 -2.12
N TRP A 395 9.60 -23.90 -2.96
CA TRP A 395 8.15 -24.03 -2.93
C TRP A 395 7.69 -25.43 -3.28
N LEU A 396 8.29 -26.06 -4.31
CA LEU A 396 8.03 -27.48 -4.61
C LEU A 396 8.37 -28.37 -3.42
N LYS A 397 9.51 -28.14 -2.76
CA LYS A 397 9.92 -28.90 -1.57
C LYS A 397 8.97 -28.69 -0.39
N GLN A 398 8.54 -27.46 -0.15
CA GLN A 398 7.58 -27.12 0.90
C GLN A 398 6.19 -27.68 0.59
N PHE A 399 5.75 -27.63 -0.66
CA PHE A 399 4.49 -28.20 -1.13
C PHE A 399 4.46 -29.71 -0.85
N LYS A 400 5.52 -30.43 -1.23
CA LYS A 400 5.66 -31.87 -0.93
C LYS A 400 5.64 -32.17 0.57
N HIS A 401 6.29 -31.34 1.38
CA HIS A 401 6.30 -31.52 2.84
C HIS A 401 4.93 -31.27 3.48
N LYS A 402 4.06 -30.47 2.85
CA LYS A 402 2.71 -30.15 3.32
C LYS A 402 1.63 -30.97 2.63
N LEU A 403 1.98 -31.92 1.77
CA LEU A 403 1.03 -32.63 0.91
C LEU A 403 -0.07 -33.33 1.72
N GLU A 404 0.30 -34.00 2.81
CA GLU A 404 -0.66 -34.67 3.69
C GLU A 404 -1.68 -33.71 4.29
N LEU A 405 -1.24 -32.52 4.71
CA LEU A 405 -2.11 -31.46 5.22
C LEU A 405 -3.02 -30.89 4.11
N ILE A 406 -2.51 -30.76 2.88
CA ILE A 406 -3.28 -30.26 1.74
C ILE A 406 -4.40 -31.24 1.39
N LEU A 407 -4.13 -32.54 1.40
CA LEU A 407 -5.16 -33.57 1.16
C LEU A 407 -6.24 -33.56 2.27
N GLN A 408 -5.84 -33.31 3.53
CA GLN A 408 -6.77 -33.18 4.65
C GLN A 408 -7.70 -31.95 4.54
N LEU A 409 -7.34 -30.94 3.74
CA LEU A 409 -8.18 -29.77 3.47
C LEU A 409 -9.23 -30.01 2.37
N GLY A 410 -9.35 -31.24 1.86
CA GLY A 410 -10.36 -31.63 0.87
C GLY A 410 -9.90 -31.51 -0.59
N PHE A 411 -8.61 -31.28 -0.84
CA PHE A 411 -8.02 -31.39 -2.17
C PHE A 411 -7.68 -32.85 -2.48
N ASP A 412 -7.85 -33.26 -3.73
CA ASP A 412 -7.60 -34.64 -4.16
C ASP A 412 -6.16 -34.85 -4.65
N GLU A 413 -5.81 -36.11 -4.91
CA GLU A 413 -4.51 -36.47 -5.44
C GLU A 413 -4.26 -35.90 -6.84
N GLU A 414 -5.30 -35.63 -7.62
CA GLU A 414 -5.18 -35.05 -8.96
C GLU A 414 -4.69 -33.60 -8.86
N PHE A 415 -5.30 -32.81 -7.99
CA PHE A 415 -4.86 -31.46 -7.64
C PHE A 415 -3.39 -31.46 -7.16
N ALA A 416 -3.04 -32.40 -6.27
CA ALA A 416 -1.68 -32.52 -5.76
C ALA A 416 -0.64 -32.78 -6.85
N ARG A 417 -0.91 -33.75 -7.73
CA ARG A 417 -0.02 -34.11 -8.85
C ARG A 417 0.09 -32.98 -9.87
N MET A 418 -1.01 -32.28 -10.15
CA MET A 418 -1.01 -31.15 -11.06
C MET A 418 -0.15 -30.00 -10.54
N TRP A 419 -0.24 -29.68 -9.24
CA TRP A 419 0.59 -28.63 -8.63
C TRP A 419 2.05 -29.03 -8.49
N GLU A 420 2.33 -30.29 -8.16
CA GLU A 420 3.69 -30.82 -8.16
C GLU A 420 4.31 -30.73 -9.56
N PHE A 421 3.57 -31.17 -10.59
CA PHE A 421 3.97 -31.05 -11.99
C PHE A 421 4.17 -29.59 -12.40
N TYR A 422 3.24 -28.70 -12.05
CA TYR A 422 3.32 -27.27 -12.36
C TYR A 422 4.55 -26.62 -11.74
N LEU A 423 4.79 -26.80 -10.43
CA LEU A 423 5.93 -26.23 -9.74
C LEU A 423 7.26 -26.82 -10.24
N ALA A 424 7.31 -28.12 -10.54
CA ALA A 424 8.46 -28.77 -11.15
C ALA A 424 8.72 -28.26 -12.58
N ALA A 425 7.68 -28.10 -13.39
CA ALA A 425 7.76 -27.59 -14.75
C ALA A 425 8.17 -26.11 -14.78
N CYS A 426 7.61 -25.27 -13.92
CA CYS A 426 8.02 -23.88 -13.75
C CYS A 426 9.48 -23.80 -13.32
N SER A 427 9.85 -24.53 -12.27
CA SER A 427 11.24 -24.60 -11.80
C SER A 427 12.19 -24.98 -12.94
N ALA A 428 11.90 -26.04 -13.70
CA ALA A 428 12.70 -26.45 -14.86
C ALA A 428 12.76 -25.38 -15.96
N GLY A 429 11.66 -24.66 -16.21
CA GLY A 429 11.60 -23.56 -17.18
C GLY A 429 12.48 -22.36 -16.79
N PHE A 430 12.56 -22.04 -15.50
CA PHE A 430 13.42 -20.97 -14.96
C PHE A 430 14.87 -21.40 -14.67
N ILE A 431 15.15 -22.71 -14.55
CA ILE A 431 16.51 -23.28 -14.43
C ILE A 431 17.24 -23.27 -15.77
N SER A 432 16.50 -23.37 -16.88
CA SER A 432 17.11 -23.14 -18.19
C SER A 432 17.48 -21.65 -18.26
N GLU A 433 18.70 -21.31 -18.71
CA GLU A 433 19.26 -19.95 -18.86
C GLU A 433 18.49 -19.06 -19.87
N ARG A 434 17.20 -19.33 -20.05
CA ARG A 434 16.34 -18.90 -21.13
C ARG A 434 15.39 -17.79 -20.70
N ILE A 435 15.06 -17.64 -19.41
CA ILE A 435 14.09 -16.64 -18.91
C ILE A 435 14.60 -16.00 -17.62
N ASN A 436 14.59 -14.68 -17.55
CA ASN A 436 14.97 -13.92 -16.37
C ASN A 436 13.79 -13.06 -15.89
N VAL A 437 13.58 -12.96 -14.58
CA VAL A 437 12.90 -11.78 -14.04
C VAL A 437 13.97 -10.70 -13.94
N VAL A 438 13.70 -9.55 -14.54
CA VAL A 438 14.62 -8.42 -14.53
C VAL A 438 13.93 -7.16 -14.04
N GLN A 439 14.67 -6.33 -13.34
CA GLN A 439 14.29 -4.95 -13.04
C GLN A 439 15.25 -4.04 -13.78
N MET A 440 14.68 -3.27 -14.71
CA MET A 440 15.41 -2.32 -15.52
C MET A 440 15.23 -0.93 -14.94
N GLU A 441 16.34 -0.24 -14.68
CA GLU A 441 16.33 1.19 -14.48
C GLU A 441 16.34 1.87 -15.85
N ILE A 442 15.29 2.62 -16.14
CA ILE A 442 15.09 3.35 -17.39
C ILE A 442 15.27 4.83 -17.08
N VAL A 443 16.18 5.47 -17.78
CA VAL A 443 16.49 6.90 -17.64
C VAL A 443 16.01 7.62 -18.89
N HIS A 444 15.35 8.76 -18.71
CA HIS A 444 15.17 9.70 -19.81
C HIS A 444 16.52 10.37 -20.08
N ALA A 445 17.19 9.92 -21.14
CA ALA A 445 18.49 10.44 -21.55
C ALA A 445 18.44 11.90 -22.00
#